data_AF-A0A0J8RSH3-F1
#
_entry.id   AF-A0A0J8RSH3-F1
#
_cell.length_a   1.000
_cell.length_b   1.000
_cell.length_c   1.000
_cell.angle_alpha   90.00
_cell.angle_beta   90.00
_cell.angle_gamma   90.00
#
_symmetry.space_group_name_H-M   'P 1'
#
loop_
_entity.id
_entity.type
_entity.pdbx_description
1 polymer ?
#
loop_
_entity_poly.entity_id
_entity_poly.type
_entity_poly.pdbx_seq_one_letter_code
_entity_poly.pdbx_strand_id
1 'polypeptide(L)'
;MDCCKVTFVEEKLTAQNPNWKYTDSGGHWSRFMENYSTCKVFNAGQIAPKVGDGITQDDLANEVYQRCQIVLHNPIHIGNDRKAHLSLAPIRALIHNLFSSLQNSVSRELAARQVLAGIAAEVDRLRTQSWLGDPNRHPAILPSCMEIQALLLPFPHLEESSQDRYDTFAGRVFELTSNCTLSSSFIDDFRHLEKAMAKVRTKDKLACALRLGRLSGDACGELVQNLRIQLAAELLDRLNVVAVAQSEEAKFMVQAWTGSSNEWVRTTAWQLNERFGYRNPAASASVRG
;
A
#
# COMPACT_ATOMS: atom_id res chain seq x y z
N MET A 1 15.07 -4.80 21.35
CA MET A 1 14.27 -4.81 22.59
C MET A 1 13.11 -5.76 22.33
N ASP A 2 12.78 -6.65 23.25
CA ASP A 2 11.74 -7.67 23.08
C ASP A 2 10.53 -7.22 23.94
N CYS A 3 9.30 -7.30 23.43
CA CYS A 3 8.10 -6.93 24.19
C CYS A 3 8.04 -7.69 25.53
N CYS A 4 8.48 -8.95 25.51
CA CYS A 4 8.57 -9.78 26.70
C CYS A 4 9.54 -9.18 27.73
N LYS A 5 10.66 -8.56 27.29
CA LYS A 5 11.62 -7.93 28.20
C LYS A 5 11.07 -6.66 28.86
N VAL A 6 10.26 -5.86 28.17
CA VAL A 6 9.66 -4.64 28.75
C VAL A 6 8.58 -5.00 29.76
N THR A 7 7.68 -5.92 29.41
CA THR A 7 6.64 -6.41 30.34
C THR A 7 7.27 -7.10 31.55
N PHE A 8 8.33 -7.88 31.34
CA PHE A 8 9.08 -8.53 32.42
C PHE A 8 9.75 -7.54 33.38
N VAL A 9 10.22 -6.39 32.89
CA VAL A 9 10.78 -5.34 33.76
C VAL A 9 9.70 -4.81 34.71
N GLU A 10 8.50 -4.51 34.21
CA GLU A 10 7.42 -4.02 35.07
C GLU A 10 6.94 -5.08 36.07
N GLU A 11 6.86 -6.35 35.66
CA GLU A 11 6.52 -7.46 36.55
C GLU A 11 7.57 -7.65 37.66
N LYS A 12 8.86 -7.62 37.31
CA LYS A 12 9.98 -7.68 38.26
C LYS A 12 9.94 -6.52 39.25
N LEU A 13 9.72 -5.29 38.77
CA LEU A 13 9.62 -4.11 39.62
C LEU A 13 8.41 -4.18 40.55
N THR A 14 7.27 -4.67 40.05
CA THR A 14 6.05 -4.84 40.84
C THR A 14 6.21 -5.91 41.91
N ALA A 15 6.88 -7.02 41.60
CA ALA A 15 7.18 -8.08 42.56
C ALA A 15 8.13 -7.61 43.67
N GLN A 16 9.09 -6.72 43.36
CA GLN A 16 10.02 -6.17 44.35
C GLN A 16 9.39 -5.06 45.21
N ASN A 17 8.58 -4.20 44.61
CA ASN A 17 7.91 -3.10 45.30
C ASN A 17 6.56 -2.81 44.63
N PRO A 18 5.42 -3.23 45.21
CA PRO A 18 4.09 -3.00 44.61
C PRO A 18 3.76 -1.51 44.34
N ASN A 19 4.40 -0.59 45.08
CA ASN A 19 4.20 0.85 44.97
C ASN A 19 5.27 1.55 44.13
N TRP A 20 6.13 0.81 43.40
CA TRP A 20 7.23 1.39 42.62
C TRP A 20 6.78 2.49 41.66
N LYS A 21 5.55 2.40 41.11
CA LYS A 21 4.97 3.40 40.20
C LYS A 21 4.80 4.78 40.81
N TYR A 22 4.73 4.89 42.15
CA TYR A 22 4.62 6.15 42.88
C TYR A 22 5.97 6.67 43.39
N THR A 23 7.06 5.96 43.11
CA THR A 23 8.42 6.42 43.41
C THR A 23 8.92 7.36 42.32
N ASP A 24 9.96 8.14 42.63
CA ASP A 24 10.64 8.99 41.65
C ASP A 24 11.12 8.18 40.42
N SER A 25 11.71 7.01 40.66
CA SER A 25 12.10 6.05 39.61
C SER A 25 10.90 5.56 38.78
N GLY A 26 9.75 5.33 39.40
CA GLY A 26 8.51 4.98 38.70
C GLY A 26 7.95 6.12 37.85
N GLY A 27 8.10 7.36 38.32
CA GLY A 27 7.81 8.57 37.55
C GLY A 27 8.71 8.70 36.32
N HIS A 28 10.02 8.49 36.49
CA HIS A 28 10.98 8.47 35.39
C HIS A 28 10.68 7.38 34.34
N TRP A 29 10.36 6.16 34.78
CA TRP A 29 9.95 5.08 33.88
C TRP A 29 8.66 5.41 33.13
N SER A 30 7.65 5.95 33.82
CA SER A 30 6.38 6.34 33.19
C SER A 30 6.61 7.41 32.11
N ARG A 31 7.45 8.40 32.40
CA ARG A 31 7.84 9.45 31.44
C ARG A 31 8.67 8.92 30.28
N PHE A 32 9.53 7.92 30.53
CA PHE A 32 10.22 7.19 29.48
C PHE A 32 9.21 6.50 28.56
N MET A 33 8.30 5.68 29.09
CA MET A 33 7.29 4.98 28.31
C MET A 33 6.38 5.93 27.51
N GLU A 34 5.99 7.06 28.10
CA GLU A 34 5.21 8.10 27.42
C GLU A 34 5.97 8.77 26.26
N ASN A 35 7.25 9.06 26.42
CA ASN A 35 8.05 9.63 25.33
C ASN A 35 8.26 8.65 24.16
N TYR A 36 8.25 7.35 24.44
CA TYR A 36 8.47 6.28 23.46
C TYR A 36 7.16 5.71 22.88
N SER A 37 5.99 5.97 23.47
CA SER A 37 4.68 5.65 22.88
C SER A 37 4.35 6.52 21.68
N THR A 38 4.83 7.76 21.70
CA THR A 38 4.90 8.58 20.50
C THR A 38 6.15 8.21 19.73
N CYS A 39 6.04 7.42 18.66
CA CYS A 39 7.09 7.40 17.64
C CYS A 39 7.19 8.84 17.12
N LYS A 40 8.14 9.62 17.66
CA LYS A 40 8.34 11.01 17.26
C LYS A 40 8.76 10.98 15.80
N VAL A 41 7.78 11.24 14.96
CA VAL A 41 7.94 11.37 13.52
C VAL A 41 8.96 12.47 13.31
N PHE A 42 10.09 12.12 12.69
CA PHE A 42 11.03 13.13 12.25
C PHE A 42 10.41 13.85 11.06
N ASN A 43 9.87 15.04 11.32
CA ASN A 43 9.36 15.94 10.30
C ASN A 43 10.40 17.06 10.14
N ALA A 44 11.18 17.02 9.07
CA ALA A 44 12.18 18.06 8.81
C ALA A 44 11.54 19.45 8.55
N GLY A 45 10.22 19.51 8.35
CA GLY A 45 9.52 20.75 8.01
C GLY A 45 10.06 21.37 6.71
N GLN A 46 9.54 22.54 6.36
CA GLN A 46 10.13 23.42 5.33
C GLN A 46 11.15 24.37 5.96
N ILE A 47 11.97 23.91 6.90
CA ILE A 47 12.91 24.79 7.58
C ILE A 47 14.12 24.95 6.67
N ALA A 48 14.26 26.13 6.07
CA ALA A 48 15.46 26.47 5.31
C ALA A 48 16.69 26.27 6.22
N PRO A 49 17.68 25.47 5.78
CA PRO A 49 18.84 25.20 6.62
C PRO A 49 19.56 26.52 6.95
N LYS A 50 19.86 26.73 8.23
CA LYS A 50 20.60 27.91 8.71
C LYS A 50 22.11 27.86 8.39
N VAL A 51 22.56 26.79 7.75
CA VAL A 51 23.96 26.50 7.39
C VAL A 51 24.00 26.07 5.93
N GLY A 52 25.09 26.42 5.22
CA GLY A 52 25.23 26.23 3.77
C GLY A 52 25.04 24.79 3.30
N ASP A 53 25.46 23.83 4.13
CA ASP A 53 25.33 22.36 3.93
C ASP A 53 24.37 21.74 4.96
N GLY A 54 23.26 22.40 5.28
CA GLY A 54 22.32 21.87 6.27
C GLY A 54 21.59 20.61 5.82
N ILE A 55 20.81 20.02 6.74
CA ILE A 55 20.10 18.74 6.56
C ILE A 55 19.43 18.69 5.17
N THR A 56 19.95 17.80 4.32
CA THR A 56 19.47 17.60 2.97
C THR A 56 18.25 16.67 2.94
N GLN A 57 17.61 16.55 1.78
CA GLN A 57 16.55 15.55 1.59
C GLN A 57 17.11 14.12 1.64
N ASP A 58 18.36 13.92 1.22
CA ASP A 58 19.02 12.63 1.28
C ASP A 58 19.34 12.24 2.73
N ASP A 59 19.71 13.22 3.58
CA ASP A 59 19.87 12.99 5.02
C ASP A 59 18.56 12.57 5.67
N LEU A 60 17.45 13.23 5.31
CA LEU A 60 16.10 12.86 5.78
C LEU A 60 15.70 11.46 5.31
N ALA A 61 15.94 11.16 4.03
CA ALA A 61 15.68 9.85 3.43
C ALA A 61 16.46 8.74 4.15
N ASN A 62 17.75 8.97 4.42
CA ASN A 62 18.62 8.06 5.15
C ASN A 62 18.17 7.88 6.60
N GLU A 63 17.80 8.94 7.31
CA GLU A 63 17.27 8.85 8.68
C GLU A 63 15.98 8.01 8.73
N VAL A 64 15.05 8.22 7.78
CA VAL A 64 13.84 7.40 7.69
C VAL A 64 14.18 5.95 7.40
N TYR A 65 15.11 5.68 6.47
CA TYR A 65 15.58 4.34 6.16
C TYR A 65 16.15 3.63 7.41
N GLN A 66 17.05 4.29 8.14
CA GLN A 66 17.66 3.76 9.36
C GLN A 66 16.62 3.48 10.46
N ARG A 67 15.66 4.38 10.66
CA ARG A 67 14.55 4.15 11.61
C ARG A 67 13.68 2.98 11.20
N CYS A 68 13.37 2.85 9.91
CA CYS A 68 12.63 1.72 9.38
C CYS A 68 13.37 0.42 9.64
N GLN A 69 14.70 0.37 9.46
CA GLN A 69 15.49 -0.81 9.82
C GLN A 69 15.38 -1.14 11.32
N ILE A 70 15.55 -0.16 12.20
CA ILE A 70 15.44 -0.38 13.66
C ILE A 70 14.08 -0.98 14.03
N VAL A 71 13.00 -0.41 13.48
CA VAL A 71 11.62 -0.85 13.73
C VAL A 71 11.32 -2.19 13.07
N LEU A 72 11.83 -2.46 11.86
CA LEU A 72 11.69 -3.77 11.21
C LEU A 72 12.29 -4.87 12.07
N HIS A 73 13.47 -4.62 12.61
CA HIS A 73 14.16 -5.56 13.50
C HIS A 73 13.50 -5.70 14.87
N ASN A 74 12.74 -4.69 15.30
CA ASN A 74 12.07 -4.63 16.60
C ASN A 74 10.69 -3.97 16.48
N PRO A 75 9.67 -4.66 15.95
CA PRO A 75 8.37 -4.09 15.63
C PRO A 75 7.51 -3.91 16.89
N ILE A 76 7.95 -3.02 17.78
CA ILE A 76 7.34 -2.75 19.07
C ILE A 76 6.67 -1.38 19.04
N HIS A 77 5.43 -1.35 19.51
CA HIS A 77 4.67 -0.13 19.76
C HIS A 77 4.25 -0.08 21.23
N ILE A 78 4.49 1.06 21.89
CA ILE A 78 3.90 1.28 23.22
C ILE A 78 2.50 1.85 23.03
N GLY A 79 1.49 1.09 23.43
CA GLY A 79 0.08 1.46 23.29
C GLY A 79 -0.35 2.54 24.30
N ASN A 80 -1.59 3.02 24.16
CA ASN A 80 -2.19 3.96 25.11
C ASN A 80 -2.33 3.38 26.52
N ASP A 81 -2.37 2.05 26.63
CA ASP A 81 -2.32 1.31 27.89
C ASP A 81 -0.91 1.29 28.53
N ARG A 82 0.06 1.98 27.92
CA ARG A 82 1.47 2.07 28.30
C ARG A 82 2.20 0.72 28.26
N LYS A 83 1.68 -0.26 27.52
CA LYS A 83 2.31 -1.58 27.36
C LYS A 83 2.98 -1.71 25.99
N ALA A 84 4.02 -2.54 25.92
CA ALA A 84 4.71 -2.88 24.69
C ALA A 84 3.96 -3.97 23.92
N HIS A 85 3.56 -3.67 22.70
CA HIS A 85 2.84 -4.58 21.80
C HIS A 85 3.66 -4.82 20.54
N LEU A 86 3.63 -6.06 20.04
CA LEU A 86 4.13 -6.35 18.70
C LEU A 86 3.18 -5.68 17.69
N SER A 87 3.71 -4.80 16.85
CA SER A 87 2.90 -4.01 15.93
C SER A 87 3.69 -3.50 14.73
N LEU A 88 3.03 -3.53 13.57
CA LEU A 88 3.50 -2.86 12.35
C LEU A 88 3.09 -1.38 12.28
N ALA A 89 2.37 -0.86 13.27
CA ALA A 89 1.96 0.55 13.30
C ALA A 89 3.15 1.52 13.21
N PRO A 90 4.30 1.31 13.89
CA PRO A 90 5.40 2.26 13.83
C PRO A 90 6.03 2.34 12.43
N ILE A 91 6.21 1.21 11.73
CA ILE A 91 6.76 1.24 10.37
C ILE A 91 5.76 1.83 9.37
N ARG A 92 4.47 1.51 9.50
CA ARG A 92 3.42 2.12 8.68
C ARG A 92 3.36 3.64 8.88
N ALA A 93 3.55 4.11 10.11
CA ALA A 93 3.64 5.53 10.40
C ALA A 93 4.89 6.16 9.74
N LEU A 94 6.07 5.54 9.83
CA LEU A 94 7.28 6.04 9.18
C LEU A 94 7.09 6.14 7.65
N ILE A 95 6.56 5.10 7.02
CA ILE A 95 6.25 5.09 5.58
C ILE A 95 5.22 6.17 5.24
N HIS A 96 4.13 6.27 6.00
CA HIS A 96 3.12 7.31 5.77
C HIS A 96 3.73 8.72 5.82
N ASN A 97 4.62 8.98 6.78
CA ASN A 97 5.27 10.28 6.94
C ASN A 97 6.29 10.56 5.85
N LEU A 98 7.01 9.54 5.38
CA LEU A 98 7.88 9.65 4.21
C LEU A 98 7.08 10.15 3.00
N PHE A 99 5.89 9.59 2.75
CA PHE A 99 5.05 10.05 1.65
C PHE A 99 4.38 11.40 1.94
N SER A 100 3.88 11.68 3.14
CA SER A 100 3.18 12.95 3.44
C SER A 100 4.12 14.16 3.42
N SER A 101 5.37 14.00 3.86
CA SER A 101 6.38 15.07 3.84
C SER A 101 6.94 15.35 2.43
N LEU A 102 6.86 14.36 1.53
CA LEU A 102 7.47 14.39 0.20
C LEU A 102 6.48 14.51 -0.97
N GLN A 103 5.17 14.54 -0.72
CA GLN A 103 4.12 14.53 -1.76
C GLN A 103 3.98 15.81 -2.60
N ASN A 104 4.73 16.88 -2.31
CA ASN A 104 4.53 18.17 -2.97
C ASN A 104 5.19 18.27 -4.36
N SER A 105 5.95 17.26 -4.80
CA SER A 105 6.58 17.22 -6.14
C SER A 105 6.92 15.80 -6.57
N VAL A 106 6.95 15.54 -7.88
CA VAL A 106 7.33 14.24 -8.47
C VAL A 106 8.71 13.80 -8.01
N SER A 107 9.71 14.70 -8.02
CA SER A 107 11.08 14.38 -7.60
C SER A 107 11.17 13.88 -6.16
N ARG A 108 10.41 14.51 -5.25
CA ARG A 108 10.35 14.09 -3.84
C ARG A 108 9.61 12.77 -3.66
N GLU A 109 8.54 12.53 -4.42
CA GLU A 109 7.87 11.22 -4.41
C GLU A 109 8.81 10.11 -4.92
N LEU A 110 9.64 10.40 -5.92
CA LEU A 110 10.64 9.46 -6.43
C LEU A 110 11.71 9.14 -5.37
N ALA A 111 12.21 10.14 -4.65
CA ALA A 111 13.14 9.94 -3.54
C ALA A 111 12.52 9.10 -2.40
N ALA A 112 11.26 9.38 -2.04
CA ALA A 112 10.51 8.58 -1.07
C ALA A 112 10.43 7.10 -1.48
N ARG A 113 10.22 6.85 -2.78
CA ARG A 113 10.13 5.49 -3.34
C ARG A 113 11.46 4.77 -3.34
N GLN A 114 12.58 5.47 -3.54
CA GLN A 114 13.91 4.87 -3.44
C GLN A 114 14.17 4.35 -2.01
N VAL A 115 13.83 5.15 -0.99
CA VAL A 115 13.89 4.71 0.41
C VAL A 115 13.00 3.50 0.64
N LEU A 116 11.76 3.55 0.15
CA LEU A 116 10.82 2.44 0.29
C LEU A 116 11.30 1.17 -0.42
N ALA A 117 11.97 1.28 -1.57
CA ALA A 117 12.56 0.14 -2.26
C ALA A 117 13.68 -0.52 -1.44
N GLY A 118 14.50 0.29 -0.76
CA GLY A 118 15.48 -0.23 0.20
C GLY A 118 14.82 -0.97 1.38
N ILE A 119 13.70 -0.45 1.89
CA ILE A 119 12.91 -1.10 2.95
C ILE A 119 12.32 -2.42 2.43
N ALA A 120 11.82 -2.45 1.20
CA ALA A 120 11.28 -3.65 0.56
C ALA A 120 12.35 -4.75 0.47
N ALA A 121 13.55 -4.40 -0.02
CA ALA A 121 14.66 -5.32 -0.13
C ALA A 121 15.09 -5.90 1.23
N GLU A 122 15.07 -5.08 2.28
CA GLU A 122 15.35 -5.55 3.64
C GLU A 122 14.26 -6.51 4.15
N VAL A 123 12.99 -6.23 3.91
CA VAL A 123 11.89 -7.14 4.27
C VAL A 123 12.03 -8.48 3.54
N ASP A 124 12.32 -8.45 2.23
CA ASP A 124 12.55 -9.66 1.44
C ASP A 124 13.76 -10.46 1.95
N ARG A 125 14.86 -9.78 2.31
CA ARG A 125 16.06 -10.39 2.89
C ARG A 125 15.77 -11.07 4.23
N LEU A 126 14.90 -10.48 5.06
CA LEU A 126 14.52 -11.02 6.36
C LEU A 126 13.52 -12.19 6.23
N ARG A 127 12.64 -12.16 5.23
CA ARG A 127 11.63 -13.19 4.98
C ARG A 127 12.22 -14.40 4.26
N THR A 128 13.04 -15.16 4.99
CA THR A 128 13.60 -16.44 4.51
C THR A 128 12.68 -17.62 4.83
N GLN A 129 12.91 -18.77 4.19
CA GLN A 129 12.15 -19.99 4.49
C GLN A 129 12.36 -20.47 5.94
N SER A 130 13.58 -20.29 6.48
CA SER A 130 13.87 -20.57 7.89
C SER A 130 13.11 -19.63 8.82
N TRP A 131 13.03 -18.34 8.47
CA TRP A 131 12.23 -17.36 9.22
C TRP A 131 10.74 -17.72 9.20
N LEU A 132 10.18 -18.14 8.06
CA LEU A 132 8.78 -18.56 7.96
C LEU A 132 8.47 -19.80 8.82
N GLY A 133 9.43 -20.74 8.90
CA GLY A 133 9.30 -21.99 9.64
C GLY A 133 9.56 -21.90 11.14
N ASP A 134 10.10 -20.78 11.65
CA ASP A 134 10.47 -20.62 13.05
C ASP A 134 9.37 -19.88 13.85
N PRO A 135 8.73 -20.51 14.85
CA PRO A 135 7.77 -19.84 15.74
C PRO A 135 8.40 -18.74 16.60
N ASN A 136 9.70 -18.81 16.88
CA ASN A 136 10.46 -17.84 17.65
C ASN A 136 11.32 -16.94 16.75
N ARG A 137 10.91 -16.79 15.49
CA ARG A 137 11.61 -15.99 14.48
C ARG A 137 11.86 -14.55 14.93
N HIS A 138 12.97 -14.02 14.43
CA HIS A 138 13.37 -12.64 14.63
C HIS A 138 13.61 -12.00 13.25
N PRO A 139 12.89 -10.93 12.87
CA PRO A 139 11.86 -10.23 13.66
C PRO A 139 10.58 -11.06 13.83
N ALA A 140 9.80 -10.84 14.89
CA ALA A 140 8.60 -11.65 15.17
C ALA A 140 7.51 -11.52 14.07
N ILE A 141 7.37 -10.30 13.53
CA ILE A 141 6.44 -9.95 12.46
C ILE A 141 7.13 -9.05 11.44
N LEU A 142 6.71 -9.15 10.18
CA LEU A 142 7.18 -8.31 9.08
C LEU A 142 5.98 -7.73 8.31
N PRO A 143 6.10 -6.53 7.70
CA PRO A 143 5.05 -5.97 6.83
C PRO A 143 4.78 -6.87 5.62
N SER A 144 3.55 -6.89 5.10
CA SER A 144 3.27 -7.64 3.86
C SER A 144 4.18 -7.12 2.73
N CYS A 145 4.74 -8.04 1.93
CA CYS A 145 5.48 -7.61 0.73
C CYS A 145 4.52 -6.92 -0.24
N MET A 146 3.27 -7.37 -0.33
CA MET A 146 2.28 -6.73 -1.19
C MET A 146 1.97 -5.30 -0.74
N GLU A 147 1.90 -5.06 0.57
CA GLU A 147 1.71 -3.71 1.12
C GLU A 147 2.79 -2.74 0.60
N ILE A 148 4.06 -3.16 0.62
CA ILE A 148 5.18 -2.33 0.16
C ILE A 148 5.22 -2.25 -1.37
N GLN A 149 5.03 -3.35 -2.08
CA GLN A 149 5.06 -3.40 -3.54
C GLN A 149 3.94 -2.56 -4.18
N ALA A 150 2.74 -2.55 -3.58
CA ALA A 150 1.63 -1.71 -4.04
C ALA A 150 1.95 -0.21 -3.96
N LEU A 151 2.76 0.20 -2.96
CA LEU A 151 3.24 1.57 -2.83
C LEU A 151 4.35 1.91 -3.85
N LEU A 152 5.08 0.91 -4.32
CA LEU A 152 6.17 1.03 -5.31
C LEU A 152 5.69 0.91 -6.77
N LEU A 153 4.38 0.74 -7.02
CA LEU A 153 3.84 0.69 -8.37
C LEU A 153 4.35 1.87 -9.23
N PRO A 154 4.70 1.66 -10.51
CA PRO A 154 5.18 2.73 -11.38
C PRO A 154 3.99 3.57 -11.86
N PHE A 155 3.48 4.44 -10.98
CA PHE A 155 2.30 5.26 -11.29
C PHE A 155 2.58 6.16 -12.51
N PRO A 156 1.62 6.31 -13.45
CA PRO A 156 1.86 7.04 -14.70
C PRO A 156 2.33 8.49 -14.53
N HIS A 157 1.99 9.13 -13.41
CA HIS A 157 2.37 10.50 -13.11
C HIS A 157 3.82 10.68 -12.67
N LEU A 158 4.52 9.58 -12.40
CA LEU A 158 5.95 9.56 -12.12
C LEU A 158 6.77 9.38 -13.39
N GLU A 159 6.15 8.78 -14.41
CA GLU A 159 6.75 8.43 -15.69
C GLU A 159 6.14 9.28 -16.82
N GLU A 160 5.91 10.57 -16.59
CA GLU A 160 5.17 11.41 -17.56
C GLU A 160 5.85 11.54 -18.93
N SER A 161 7.17 11.36 -18.98
CA SER A 161 7.95 11.35 -20.21
C SER A 161 7.94 10.01 -20.95
N SER A 162 7.52 8.92 -20.30
CA SER A 162 7.53 7.58 -20.90
C SER A 162 6.26 7.35 -21.73
N GLN A 163 6.44 6.96 -23.00
CA GLN A 163 5.33 6.60 -23.88
C GLN A 163 4.58 5.35 -23.39
N ASP A 164 5.28 4.43 -22.72
CA ASP A 164 4.75 3.15 -22.27
C ASP A 164 4.31 3.16 -20.80
N ARG A 165 4.18 4.35 -20.19
CA ARG A 165 3.88 4.49 -18.74
C ARG A 165 2.63 3.74 -18.28
N TYR A 166 1.58 3.68 -19.11
CA TYR A 166 0.34 2.97 -18.76
C TYR A 166 0.50 1.46 -18.88
N ASP A 167 1.25 0.99 -19.89
CA ASP A 167 1.53 -0.42 -20.08
C ASP A 167 2.50 -0.94 -19.01
N THR A 168 3.49 -0.13 -18.61
CA THR A 168 4.39 -0.41 -17.49
C THR A 168 3.62 -0.53 -16.17
N PHE A 169 2.72 0.42 -15.88
CA PHE A 169 1.84 0.37 -14.72
C PHE A 169 0.96 -0.88 -14.73
N ALA A 170 0.24 -1.11 -15.83
CA ALA A 170 -0.69 -2.24 -15.95
C ALA A 170 0.04 -3.59 -15.87
N GLY A 171 1.22 -3.71 -16.48
CA GLY A 171 2.06 -4.90 -16.43
C GLY A 171 2.49 -5.22 -14.99
N ARG A 172 2.94 -4.20 -14.23
CA ARG A 172 3.30 -4.42 -12.82
C ARG A 172 2.09 -4.77 -11.95
N VAL A 173 0.93 -4.12 -12.16
CA VAL A 173 -0.31 -4.48 -11.45
C VAL A 173 -0.76 -5.90 -11.78
N PHE A 174 -0.58 -6.35 -13.02
CA PHE A 174 -0.87 -7.71 -13.42
C PHE A 174 0.01 -8.74 -12.70
N GLU A 175 1.31 -8.49 -12.64
CA GLU A 175 2.25 -9.33 -11.90
C GLU A 175 1.87 -9.43 -10.41
N LEU A 176 1.58 -8.28 -9.78
CA LEU A 176 1.19 -8.27 -8.37
C LEU A 176 -0.15 -8.97 -8.13
N THR A 177 -1.14 -8.77 -9.00
CA THR A 177 -2.43 -9.49 -8.93
C THR A 177 -2.23 -11.00 -9.03
N SER A 178 -1.33 -11.45 -9.93
CA SER A 178 -0.98 -12.87 -10.05
C SER A 178 -0.35 -13.40 -8.77
N ASN A 179 0.61 -12.64 -8.19
CA ASN A 179 1.27 -13.01 -6.94
C ASN A 179 0.29 -13.06 -5.75
N CYS A 180 -0.71 -12.17 -5.70
CA CYS A 180 -1.75 -12.20 -4.66
C CYS A 180 -2.45 -13.56 -4.63
N THR A 181 -2.79 -14.13 -5.78
CA THR A 181 -3.54 -15.41 -5.86
C THR A 181 -2.78 -16.61 -5.31
N LEU A 182 -1.46 -16.49 -5.16
CA LEU A 182 -0.60 -17.51 -4.58
C LEU A 182 -0.40 -17.33 -3.06
N SER A 183 -0.84 -16.20 -2.51
CA SER A 183 -0.67 -15.86 -1.09
C SER A 183 -1.79 -16.45 -0.24
N SER A 184 -1.42 -17.00 0.92
CA SER A 184 -2.40 -17.40 1.95
C SER A 184 -3.16 -16.22 2.56
N SER A 185 -2.66 -14.99 2.38
CA SER A 185 -3.30 -13.74 2.79
C SER A 185 -3.90 -12.97 1.60
N PHE A 186 -4.27 -13.70 0.54
CA PHE A 186 -4.81 -13.18 -0.73
C PHE A 186 -5.75 -11.97 -0.60
N ILE A 187 -6.78 -12.06 0.27
CA ILE A 187 -7.79 -11.00 0.43
C ILE A 187 -7.15 -9.70 0.94
N ASP A 188 -6.26 -9.80 1.93
CA ASP A 188 -5.59 -8.64 2.51
C ASP A 188 -4.54 -8.07 1.55
N ASP A 189 -3.82 -8.94 0.84
CA ASP A 189 -2.86 -8.55 -0.18
C ASP A 189 -3.54 -7.81 -1.34
N PHE A 190 -4.69 -8.30 -1.82
CA PHE A 190 -5.43 -7.63 -2.88
C PHE A 190 -5.98 -6.26 -2.46
N ARG A 191 -6.41 -6.09 -1.20
CA ARG A 191 -6.84 -4.79 -0.66
C ARG A 191 -5.74 -3.72 -0.74
N HIS A 192 -4.46 -4.12 -0.70
CA HIS A 192 -3.36 -3.17 -0.89
C HIS A 192 -3.29 -2.65 -2.33
N LEU A 193 -3.61 -3.49 -3.32
CA LEU A 193 -3.72 -3.07 -4.73
C LEU A 193 -4.92 -2.15 -4.97
N GLU A 194 -6.08 -2.44 -4.37
CA GLU A 194 -7.26 -1.57 -4.43
C GLU A 194 -6.96 -0.18 -3.86
N LYS A 195 -6.30 -0.11 -2.69
CA LYS A 195 -5.84 1.15 -2.10
C LYS A 195 -4.84 1.87 -2.99
N ALA A 196 -4.02 1.14 -3.74
CA ALA A 196 -3.09 1.76 -4.68
C ALA A 196 -3.82 2.38 -5.88
N MET A 197 -4.91 1.78 -6.38
CA MET A 197 -5.71 2.37 -7.46
C MET A 197 -6.26 3.75 -7.08
N ALA A 198 -6.54 3.98 -5.80
CA ALA A 198 -6.95 5.29 -5.30
C ALA A 198 -5.92 6.40 -5.52
N LYS A 199 -4.64 6.05 -5.69
CA LYS A 199 -3.53 6.99 -5.89
C LYS A 199 -3.31 7.34 -7.37
N VAL A 200 -3.95 6.64 -8.31
CA VAL A 200 -3.88 6.97 -9.73
C VAL A 200 -4.56 8.32 -9.95
N ARG A 201 -3.82 9.29 -10.51
CA ARG A 201 -4.35 10.64 -10.78
C ARG A 201 -5.52 10.57 -11.76
N THR A 202 -6.52 11.42 -11.56
CA THR A 202 -7.76 11.43 -12.37
C THR A 202 -7.51 11.44 -13.89
N LYS A 203 -6.51 12.21 -14.36
CA LYS A 203 -6.14 12.27 -15.78
C LYS A 203 -5.65 10.94 -16.37
N ASP A 204 -5.12 10.04 -15.53
CA ASP A 204 -4.48 8.79 -15.94
C ASP A 204 -5.41 7.57 -15.73
N LYS A 205 -6.50 7.71 -14.96
CA LYS A 205 -7.39 6.58 -14.58
C LYS A 205 -8.00 5.86 -15.77
N LEU A 206 -8.49 6.60 -16.77
CA LEU A 206 -9.16 6.00 -17.94
C LEU A 206 -8.18 5.12 -18.71
N ALA A 207 -7.00 5.64 -19.03
CA ALA A 207 -5.97 4.89 -19.74
C ALA A 207 -5.52 3.65 -18.96
N CYS A 208 -5.35 3.75 -17.64
CA CYS A 208 -5.02 2.61 -16.79
C CYS A 208 -6.13 1.55 -16.78
N ALA A 209 -7.39 1.97 -16.61
CA ALA A 209 -8.54 1.08 -16.61
C ALA A 209 -8.64 0.29 -17.92
N LEU A 210 -8.42 0.96 -19.06
CA LEU A 210 -8.44 0.35 -20.38
C LEU A 210 -7.34 -0.70 -20.60
N ARG A 211 -6.21 -0.64 -19.88
CA ARG A 211 -5.15 -1.67 -19.95
C ARG A 211 -5.40 -2.82 -19.01
N LEU A 212 -5.84 -2.52 -17.78
CA LEU A 212 -6.17 -3.55 -16.79
C LEU A 212 -7.36 -4.41 -17.23
N GLY A 213 -8.39 -3.77 -17.79
CA GLY A 213 -9.67 -4.38 -18.14
C GLY A 213 -9.70 -5.21 -19.42
N ARG A 214 -8.58 -5.39 -20.12
CA ARG A 214 -8.52 -6.22 -21.34
C ARG A 214 -8.68 -7.70 -20.97
N LEU A 215 -9.70 -8.34 -21.52
CA LEU A 215 -9.88 -9.79 -21.42
C LEU A 215 -8.67 -10.45 -22.10
N SER A 216 -7.99 -11.32 -21.37
CA SER A 216 -6.69 -11.88 -21.77
C SER A 216 -6.80 -13.37 -22.10
N GLY A 217 -7.87 -13.80 -22.78
CA GLY A 217 -8.08 -15.22 -23.16
C GLY A 217 -7.73 -16.22 -22.05
N ASP A 218 -7.25 -17.41 -22.44
CA ASP A 218 -6.75 -18.45 -21.50
C ASP A 218 -5.35 -18.15 -20.95
N ALA A 219 -4.71 -17.04 -21.34
CA ALA A 219 -3.32 -16.74 -21.00
C ALA A 219 -3.12 -16.32 -19.54
N CYS A 220 -4.21 -15.98 -18.85
CA CYS A 220 -4.25 -15.51 -17.49
C CYS A 220 -5.37 -16.28 -16.79
N GLY A 221 -5.06 -17.02 -15.72
CA GLY A 221 -6.09 -17.78 -14.98
C GLY A 221 -7.30 -16.92 -14.61
N GLU A 222 -8.49 -17.53 -14.61
CA GLU A 222 -9.79 -16.83 -14.49
C GLU A 222 -9.85 -15.87 -13.29
N LEU A 223 -9.32 -16.28 -12.13
CA LEU A 223 -9.28 -15.43 -10.93
C LEU A 223 -8.45 -14.16 -11.15
N VAL A 224 -7.26 -14.27 -11.73
CA VAL A 224 -6.40 -13.11 -11.98
C VAL A 224 -7.09 -12.15 -12.95
N GLN A 225 -7.80 -12.67 -13.96
CA GLN A 225 -8.57 -11.86 -14.88
C GLN A 225 -9.70 -11.10 -14.16
N ASN A 226 -10.45 -11.78 -13.30
CA ASN A 226 -11.53 -11.15 -12.53
C ASN A 226 -11.01 -10.01 -11.65
N LEU A 227 -9.88 -10.23 -10.98
CA LEU A 227 -9.27 -9.21 -10.12
C LEU A 227 -8.77 -8.00 -10.91
N ARG A 228 -8.20 -8.19 -12.10
CA ARG A 228 -7.84 -7.06 -12.96
C ARG A 228 -9.06 -6.27 -13.41
N ILE A 229 -10.15 -6.96 -13.74
CA ILE A 229 -11.43 -6.33 -14.11
C ILE A 229 -11.99 -5.56 -12.91
N GLN A 230 -11.86 -6.08 -11.69
CA GLN A 230 -12.23 -5.37 -10.46
C GLN A 230 -11.45 -4.07 -10.31
N LEU A 231 -10.12 -4.10 -10.47
CA LEU A 231 -9.29 -2.89 -10.40
C LEU A 231 -9.61 -1.90 -11.53
N ALA A 232 -9.92 -2.39 -12.73
CA ALA A 232 -10.33 -1.55 -13.86
C ALA A 232 -11.69 -0.87 -13.59
N ALA A 233 -12.67 -1.62 -13.09
CA ALA A 233 -13.98 -1.10 -12.71
C ALA A 233 -13.85 -0.04 -11.61
N GLU A 234 -13.03 -0.27 -10.59
CA GLU A 234 -12.73 0.70 -9.52
C GLU A 234 -12.17 2.02 -10.06
N LEU A 235 -11.28 1.96 -11.06
CA LEU A 235 -10.74 3.17 -11.70
C LEU A 235 -11.81 3.92 -12.51
N LEU A 236 -12.68 3.22 -13.22
CA LEU A 236 -13.81 3.80 -13.95
C LEU A 236 -14.84 4.43 -13.01
N ASP A 237 -15.13 3.77 -11.88
CA ASP A 237 -16.11 4.25 -10.90
C ASP A 237 -15.73 5.62 -10.33
N ARG A 238 -14.42 5.86 -10.20
CA ARG A 238 -13.84 7.10 -9.69
C ARG A 238 -13.63 8.19 -10.74
N LEU A 239 -14.16 8.01 -11.94
CA LEU A 239 -14.18 9.02 -13.01
C LEU A 239 -15.55 9.69 -13.13
N ASN A 240 -15.58 10.87 -13.73
CA ASN A 240 -16.83 11.53 -14.07
C ASN A 240 -17.60 10.68 -15.10
N VAL A 241 -18.88 10.45 -14.85
CA VAL A 241 -19.78 9.64 -15.69
C VAL A 241 -19.75 10.09 -17.15
N VAL A 242 -19.77 11.40 -17.41
CA VAL A 242 -19.76 11.96 -18.77
C VAL A 242 -18.46 11.64 -19.50
N ALA A 243 -17.33 11.75 -18.81
CA ALA A 243 -16.01 11.47 -19.39
C ALA A 243 -15.87 9.99 -19.78
N VAL A 244 -16.41 9.08 -18.97
CA VAL A 244 -16.40 7.64 -19.27
C VAL A 244 -17.41 7.30 -20.37
N ALA A 245 -18.61 7.88 -20.32
CA ALA A 245 -19.67 7.66 -21.32
C ALA A 245 -19.25 8.09 -22.74
N GLN A 246 -18.39 9.11 -22.87
CA GLN A 246 -17.87 9.60 -24.15
C GLN A 246 -16.68 8.78 -24.69
N SER A 247 -16.07 7.89 -23.91
CA SER A 247 -14.98 7.05 -24.39
C SER A 247 -15.53 5.80 -25.09
N GLU A 248 -15.35 5.73 -26.40
CA GLU A 248 -15.72 4.55 -27.20
C GLU A 248 -14.87 3.33 -26.82
N GLU A 249 -13.62 3.51 -26.40
CA GLU A 249 -12.76 2.43 -25.92
C GLU A 249 -13.29 1.81 -24.62
N ALA A 250 -13.76 2.65 -23.68
CA ALA A 250 -14.34 2.17 -22.42
C ALA A 250 -15.64 1.42 -22.69
N LYS A 251 -16.48 1.97 -23.56
CA LYS A 251 -17.73 1.34 -24.00
C LYS A 251 -17.46 -0.01 -24.69
N PHE A 252 -16.51 -0.08 -25.62
CA PHE A 252 -16.13 -1.32 -26.28
C PHE A 252 -15.60 -2.36 -25.29
N MET A 253 -14.76 -1.95 -24.34
CA MET A 253 -14.23 -2.83 -23.29
C MET A 253 -15.35 -3.39 -22.41
N VAL A 254 -16.25 -2.54 -21.90
CA VAL A 254 -17.38 -2.99 -21.07
C VAL A 254 -18.36 -3.85 -21.87
N GLN A 255 -18.58 -3.55 -23.15
CA GLN A 255 -19.36 -4.42 -24.04
C GLN A 255 -18.72 -5.80 -24.20
N ALA A 256 -17.40 -5.88 -24.38
CA ALA A 256 -16.70 -7.16 -24.43
C ALA A 256 -16.89 -7.99 -23.14
N TRP A 257 -16.95 -7.35 -21.97
CA TRP A 257 -17.20 -8.02 -20.70
C TRP A 257 -18.60 -8.66 -20.62
N THR A 258 -19.62 -8.08 -21.27
CA THR A 258 -20.97 -8.67 -21.31
C THR A 258 -21.01 -10.02 -22.03
N GLY A 259 -20.09 -10.26 -22.96
CA GLY A 259 -19.92 -11.54 -23.67
C GLY A 259 -19.01 -12.54 -22.95
N SER A 260 -18.48 -12.20 -21.76
CA SER A 260 -17.63 -13.09 -20.98
C SER A 260 -18.38 -14.36 -20.57
N SER A 261 -17.70 -15.51 -20.53
CA SER A 261 -18.24 -16.76 -19.97
C SER A 261 -18.40 -16.70 -18.45
N ASN A 262 -17.66 -15.82 -17.77
CA ASN A 262 -17.72 -15.62 -16.33
C ASN A 262 -18.90 -14.70 -15.93
N GLU A 263 -19.81 -15.20 -15.09
CA GLU A 263 -21.00 -14.46 -14.63
C GLU A 263 -20.66 -13.19 -13.85
N TRP A 264 -19.66 -13.23 -12.97
CA TRP A 264 -19.26 -12.06 -12.20
C TRP A 264 -18.78 -10.92 -13.11
N VAL A 265 -17.99 -11.24 -14.14
CA VAL A 265 -17.55 -10.25 -15.15
C VAL A 265 -18.75 -9.66 -15.90
N ARG A 266 -19.74 -10.49 -16.26
CA ARG A 266 -20.98 -10.00 -16.88
C ARG A 266 -21.74 -9.07 -15.94
N THR A 267 -21.92 -9.46 -14.68
CA THR A 267 -22.62 -8.64 -13.67
C THR A 267 -21.93 -7.28 -13.50
N THR A 268 -20.61 -7.24 -13.38
CA THR A 268 -19.84 -5.99 -13.31
C THR A 268 -20.07 -5.13 -14.56
N ALA A 269 -20.06 -5.74 -15.75
CA ALA A 269 -20.33 -5.03 -17.00
C ALA A 269 -21.73 -4.41 -17.05
N TRP A 270 -22.75 -5.13 -16.59
CA TRP A 270 -24.13 -4.63 -16.52
C TRP A 270 -24.26 -3.42 -15.59
N GLN A 271 -23.64 -3.47 -14.41
CA GLN A 271 -23.63 -2.35 -13.46
C GLN A 271 -22.99 -1.10 -14.06
N LEU A 272 -21.87 -1.25 -14.78
CA LEU A 272 -21.21 -0.13 -15.46
C LEU A 272 -22.02 0.38 -16.66
N ASN A 273 -22.66 -0.51 -17.44
CA ASN A 273 -23.54 -0.12 -18.54
C ASN A 273 -24.71 0.73 -18.05
N GLU A 274 -25.34 0.34 -16.94
CA GLU A 274 -26.43 1.11 -16.31
C GLU A 274 -25.92 2.49 -15.85
N ARG A 275 -24.78 2.52 -15.15
CA ARG A 275 -24.20 3.76 -14.63
C ARG A 275 -23.78 4.75 -15.72
N PHE A 276 -23.17 4.28 -16.81
CA PHE A 276 -22.67 5.13 -17.89
C PHE A 276 -23.65 5.30 -19.06
N GLY A 277 -24.82 4.65 -18.99
CA GLY A 277 -25.84 4.74 -20.04
C GLY A 277 -25.43 4.10 -21.36
N TYR A 278 -24.54 3.11 -21.34
CA TYR A 278 -24.16 2.36 -22.54
C TYR A 278 -25.37 1.54 -23.00
N ARG A 279 -26.04 1.99 -24.08
CA ARG A 279 -27.13 1.21 -24.68
C ARG A 279 -26.60 -0.13 -25.17
N ASN A 280 -27.26 -1.21 -24.76
CA ASN A 280 -26.97 -2.54 -25.27
C ASN A 280 -27.38 -2.61 -26.75
N PRO A 281 -26.46 -2.86 -27.69
CA PRO A 281 -26.78 -2.96 -29.12
C PRO A 281 -27.85 -4.03 -29.42
N ALA A 282 -27.93 -5.08 -28.59
CA ALA A 282 -28.91 -6.16 -28.74
C ALA A 282 -30.35 -5.69 -28.51
N ALA A 283 -30.58 -4.69 -27.65
CA ALA A 283 -31.93 -4.14 -27.41
C ALA A 283 -32.41 -3.21 -28.55
N SER A 284 -31.49 -2.64 -29.33
CA SER A 284 -31.84 -1.82 -30.51
C SER A 284 -32.14 -2.64 -31.76
N ALA A 285 -31.72 -3.92 -31.81
CA ALA A 285 -32.00 -4.81 -32.93
C ALA A 285 -33.40 -5.47 -32.85
N SER A 286 -33.98 -5.61 -31.65
CA SER A 286 -35.30 -6.24 -31.46
C SER A 286 -36.50 -5.32 -31.70
N VAL A 287 -36.26 -4.03 -32.02
CA VAL A 287 -37.33 -3.03 -32.30
C VAL A 287 -37.48 -2.79 -33.82
N ARG A 288 -36.77 -3.56 -34.66
CA ARG A 288 -36.93 -3.55 -36.12
C ARG A 288 -37.10 -4.98 -36.67
N GLY A 289 -37.98 -5.76 -36.04
CA GLY A 289 -38.49 -7.03 -36.55
C GLY A 289 -40.01 -7.00 -36.59
#